data_AF-A0A3D3XGZ6-F1
#
_entry.id   AF-A0A3D3XGZ6-F1
#
_cell.length_a   1.000
_cell.length_b   1.000
_cell.length_c   1.000
_cell.angle_alpha   90.00
_cell.angle_beta   90.00
_cell.angle_gamma   90.00
#
_symmetry.space_group_name_H-M   'P 1'
#
loop_
_entity.id
_entity.type
_entity.pdbx_description
1 polymer ?
#
loop_
_entity_poly.entity_id
_entity_poly.type
_entity_poly.pdbx_seq_one_letter_code
_entity_poly.pdbx_strand_id
1 'polypeptide(L)'
;MGSEPIDAKPMEAPALTPLTLNNRLAGNPGQAPKYAVTVKNNAGDDVILGDPKATRALVALMNVHAVNGGAACHWGGPAALAEIMASIHGFMFSTNDRPWYDAYNFVNDAGHTENGVYALRANLGFDGLTFEDLRGFRSIESKLTGHGESHLNPEGVLLSNGPLSSAVGQCQGLAMADKTAGNDRVTILVLSDGASMEGEAKEAFSAIPGLAAKGRVNPFVMVLSDNQTKLSGRIPADSFDMAPSFDAMQTLGWNVVDVEQGHDLQTVYQAIDSAVESARADSSKPVLVRVKTVKGYGVKATAESASGGHGFPLKGGEKILDFVNEIYGGEAPGELLVWAKELRAKWEADTAAKAAASSGAPAVKKGKIQGGLAEAAIRAAKDGHPVYSVSCDVQGSTGIAAFQANFPDRFVEVGIAEANMVSVGAGYAKAGYIPIVDTFGQFGVTKGNLPLTMAA
;
A
#
# COMPACT_ATOMS: atom_id res chain seq x y z
N MET A 1 -21.13 -32.90 5.65
CA MET A 1 -21.08 -33.52 4.32
C MET A 1 -19.68 -34.07 4.17
N GLY A 2 -19.53 -35.39 4.22
CA GLY A 2 -18.22 -36.03 4.01
C GLY A 2 -17.93 -36.05 2.52
N SER A 3 -16.82 -35.45 2.10
CA SER A 3 -16.30 -35.66 0.76
C SER A 3 -15.75 -37.08 0.70
N GLU A 4 -16.23 -37.88 -0.26
CA GLU A 4 -15.52 -39.11 -0.65
C GLU A 4 -14.05 -38.75 -0.98
N PRO A 5 -13.08 -39.61 -0.66
CA PRO A 5 -11.70 -39.36 -1.03
C PRO A 5 -11.61 -39.21 -2.56
N ILE A 6 -11.22 -38.01 -2.99
CA ILE A 6 -11.00 -37.70 -4.41
C ILE A 6 -9.73 -38.47 -4.83
N ASP A 7 -9.93 -39.63 -5.44
CA ASP A 7 -8.87 -40.52 -5.94
C ASP A 7 -8.32 -39.99 -7.28
N ALA A 8 -7.83 -38.74 -7.27
CA ALA A 8 -7.25 -38.09 -8.43
C ALA A 8 -5.72 -38.21 -8.38
N LYS A 9 -5.15 -38.94 -9.35
CA LYS A 9 -3.69 -39.10 -9.47
C LYS A 9 -3.04 -37.80 -9.96
N PRO A 10 -1.80 -37.47 -9.53
CA PRO A 10 -1.03 -36.37 -10.13
C PRO A 10 -0.97 -36.49 -11.65
N MET A 11 -1.13 -35.38 -12.35
CA MET A 11 -1.06 -35.32 -13.82
C MET A 11 0.15 -34.49 -14.26
N GLU A 12 0.69 -34.82 -15.43
CA GLU A 12 1.70 -33.96 -16.06
C GLU A 12 1.04 -32.72 -16.70
N ALA A 13 1.69 -31.57 -16.54
CA ALA A 13 1.41 -30.32 -17.23
C ALA A 13 2.72 -29.58 -17.51
N PRO A 14 2.77 -28.67 -18.51
CA PRO A 14 3.93 -27.82 -18.76
C PRO A 14 4.35 -27.07 -17.49
N ALA A 15 5.64 -26.76 -17.33
CA ALA A 15 6.14 -26.07 -16.13
C ALA A 15 5.31 -24.82 -15.78
N LEU A 16 4.98 -24.66 -14.50
CA LEU A 16 4.23 -23.50 -14.02
C LEU A 16 5.06 -22.22 -14.24
N THR A 17 4.74 -21.50 -15.31
CA THR A 17 5.46 -20.29 -15.72
C THR A 17 4.48 -19.13 -15.79
N PRO A 18 4.65 -18.06 -15.00
CA PRO A 18 3.74 -16.93 -15.02
C PRO A 18 3.70 -16.27 -16.40
N LEU A 19 2.55 -15.67 -16.74
CA LEU A 19 2.43 -14.85 -17.94
C LEU A 19 3.38 -13.65 -17.84
N THR A 20 4.04 -13.33 -18.95
CA THR A 20 4.80 -12.09 -19.07
C THR A 20 3.82 -10.91 -19.09
N LEU A 21 3.72 -10.22 -17.96
CA LEU A 21 2.98 -8.97 -17.87
C LEU A 21 3.86 -7.80 -18.28
N ASN A 22 3.28 -6.83 -18.98
CA ASN A 22 3.98 -5.59 -19.26
C ASN A 22 4.07 -4.76 -17.97
N ASN A 23 5.28 -4.67 -17.39
CA ASN A 23 5.50 -3.80 -16.25
C ASN A 23 5.45 -2.33 -16.70
N ARG A 24 4.68 -1.53 -15.98
CA ARG A 24 4.48 -0.11 -16.25
C ARG A 24 5.09 0.79 -15.18
N LEU A 25 5.64 0.23 -14.11
CA LEU A 25 6.37 0.99 -13.09
C LEU A 25 7.58 1.66 -13.72
N ALA A 26 7.80 2.92 -13.38
CA ALA A 26 9.00 3.64 -13.79
C ALA A 26 10.22 3.08 -13.05
N GLY A 27 11.38 3.10 -13.73
CA GLY A 27 12.68 2.75 -13.12
C GLY A 27 13.15 3.80 -12.10
N ASN A 28 14.37 3.63 -11.59
CA ASN A 28 14.95 4.54 -10.60
C ASN A 28 14.96 6.00 -11.12
N PRO A 29 14.81 7.02 -10.25
CA PRO A 29 14.94 8.41 -10.66
C PRO A 29 16.27 8.69 -11.37
N GLY A 30 16.22 9.44 -12.47
CA GLY A 30 17.42 9.80 -13.25
C GLY A 30 18.24 10.95 -12.66
N GLN A 31 17.82 11.53 -11.54
CA GLN A 31 18.43 12.69 -10.91
C GLN A 31 18.27 12.66 -9.39
N ALA A 32 19.10 13.45 -8.69
CA ALA A 32 18.96 13.66 -7.25
C ALA A 32 17.66 14.42 -6.92
N PRO A 33 17.12 14.27 -5.69
CA PRO A 33 15.98 15.05 -5.24
C PRO A 33 16.25 16.55 -5.34
N LYS A 34 15.25 17.34 -5.73
CA LYS A 34 15.35 18.81 -5.78
C LYS A 34 15.63 19.40 -4.41
N TYR A 35 14.94 18.90 -3.39
CA TYR A 35 15.24 19.11 -1.98
C TYR A 35 15.70 17.79 -1.37
N ALA A 36 16.98 17.74 -1.01
CA ALA A 36 17.64 16.53 -0.56
C ALA A 36 18.17 16.66 0.87
N VAL A 37 18.20 15.54 1.59
CA VAL A 37 18.88 15.38 2.88
C VAL A 37 19.75 14.13 2.80
N THR A 38 20.97 14.22 3.34
CA THR A 38 21.88 13.08 3.43
C THR A 38 21.74 12.41 4.78
N VAL A 39 21.61 11.09 4.78
CA VAL A 39 21.72 10.24 5.99
C VAL A 39 22.83 9.21 5.80
N LYS A 40 23.16 8.50 6.86
CA LYS A 40 24.09 7.37 6.85
C LYS A 40 23.35 6.03 6.82
N ASN A 41 23.74 5.13 5.94
CA ASN A 41 23.31 3.73 6.04
C ASN A 41 23.99 3.01 7.22
N ASN A 42 23.62 1.75 7.46
CA ASN A 42 24.22 0.95 8.52
C ASN A 42 25.72 0.67 8.32
N ALA A 43 26.23 0.77 7.08
CA ALA A 43 27.65 0.65 6.75
C ALA A 43 28.43 1.97 6.93
N GLY A 44 27.74 3.10 7.17
CA GLY A 44 28.34 4.43 7.31
C GLY A 44 28.48 5.22 6.00
N ASP A 45 27.96 4.70 4.89
CA ASP A 45 27.93 5.38 3.61
C ASP A 45 26.82 6.44 3.56
N ASP A 46 27.05 7.50 2.77
CA ASP A 46 26.04 8.53 2.53
C ASP A 46 24.93 8.01 1.62
N VAL A 47 23.68 8.28 2.01
CA VAL A 47 22.49 8.02 1.21
C VAL A 47 21.69 9.31 1.10
N ILE A 48 21.38 9.69 -0.14
CA ILE A 48 20.65 10.92 -0.45
C ILE A 48 19.16 10.60 -0.51
N LEU A 49 18.38 11.24 0.34
CA LEU A 49 16.93 11.08 0.46
C LEU A 49 16.21 12.37 0.04
N GLY A 50 14.94 12.26 -0.34
CA GLY A 50 14.08 13.43 -0.47
C GLY A 50 13.78 14.04 0.91
N ASP A 51 13.89 15.37 1.02
CA ASP A 51 13.65 16.09 2.28
C ASP A 51 12.18 15.93 2.75
N PRO A 52 11.93 15.35 3.94
CA PRO A 52 10.59 15.24 4.52
C PRO A 52 9.88 16.59 4.72
N LYS A 53 10.62 17.69 4.95
CA LYS A 53 10.03 19.04 5.06
C LYS A 53 9.50 19.52 3.71
N ALA A 54 10.24 19.26 2.64
CA ALA A 54 9.78 19.58 1.29
C ALA A 54 8.53 18.78 0.92
N THR A 55 8.51 17.47 1.22
CA THR A 55 7.33 16.63 1.04
C THR A 55 6.11 17.22 1.76
N ARG A 56 6.26 17.62 3.03
CA ARG A 56 5.19 18.28 3.79
C ARG A 56 4.72 19.57 3.13
N ALA A 57 5.63 20.47 2.78
CA ALA A 57 5.23 21.73 2.15
C ALA A 57 4.49 21.51 0.81
N LEU A 58 4.96 20.58 -0.01
CA LEU A 58 4.33 20.20 -1.28
C LEU A 58 2.93 19.61 -1.07
N VAL A 59 2.74 18.76 -0.06
CA VAL A 59 1.41 18.25 0.31
C VAL A 59 0.48 19.42 0.68
N ALA A 60 0.94 20.37 1.48
CA ALA A 60 0.13 21.52 1.87
C ALA A 60 -0.29 22.36 0.65
N LEU A 61 0.66 22.69 -0.24
CA LEU A 61 0.43 23.48 -1.45
C LEU A 61 -0.54 22.77 -2.43
N MET A 62 -0.31 21.48 -2.68
CA MET A 62 -1.16 20.64 -3.51
C MET A 62 -2.59 20.54 -2.95
N ASN A 63 -2.73 20.37 -1.64
CA ASN A 63 -4.03 20.24 -1.00
C ASN A 63 -4.88 21.52 -1.12
N VAL A 64 -4.27 22.72 -1.14
CA VAL A 64 -5.02 23.97 -1.38
C VAL A 64 -5.67 23.96 -2.76
N HIS A 65 -4.98 23.47 -3.80
CA HIS A 65 -5.59 23.36 -5.14
C HIS A 65 -6.80 22.43 -5.14
N ALA A 66 -6.67 21.25 -4.53
CA ALA A 66 -7.77 20.30 -4.42
C ALA A 66 -8.97 20.89 -3.66
N VAL A 67 -8.75 21.55 -2.52
CA VAL A 67 -9.83 22.19 -1.75
C VAL A 67 -10.47 23.35 -2.52
N ASN A 68 -9.69 24.17 -3.22
CA ASN A 68 -10.23 25.23 -4.09
C ASN A 68 -11.10 24.64 -5.22
N GLY A 69 -10.76 23.44 -5.72
CA GLY A 69 -11.57 22.67 -6.65
C GLY A 69 -12.78 21.95 -6.04
N GLY A 70 -13.00 22.08 -4.72
CA GLY A 70 -14.10 21.44 -3.99
C GLY A 70 -13.84 20.00 -3.55
N ALA A 71 -12.61 19.50 -3.68
CA ALA A 71 -12.24 18.16 -3.26
C ALA A 71 -11.74 18.13 -1.81
N ALA A 72 -12.14 17.10 -1.05
CA ALA A 72 -11.49 16.77 0.22
C ALA A 72 -10.08 16.21 -0.03
N CYS A 73 -9.17 16.36 0.93
CA CYS A 73 -7.80 15.81 0.86
C CYS A 73 -7.25 15.59 2.27
N HIS A 74 -6.08 14.95 2.40
CA HIS A 74 -5.50 14.58 3.70
C HIS A 74 -4.18 15.30 3.96
N TRP A 75 -4.00 15.82 5.17
CA TRP A 75 -2.74 16.40 5.66
C TRP A 75 -2.07 15.51 6.70
N GLY A 76 -2.82 15.18 7.76
CA GLY A 76 -2.24 14.62 8.97
C GLY A 76 -1.45 13.33 8.76
N GLY A 77 -2.02 12.40 8.00
CA GLY A 77 -1.38 11.12 7.65
C GLY A 77 -0.11 11.31 6.80
N PRO A 78 -0.21 11.92 5.60
CA PRO A 78 0.97 12.22 4.77
C PRO A 78 2.10 12.91 5.51
N ALA A 79 1.77 13.89 6.36
CA ALA A 79 2.76 14.64 7.12
C ALA A 79 3.46 13.77 8.18
N ALA A 80 2.76 12.78 8.74
CA ALA A 80 3.34 11.83 9.69
C ALA A 80 4.24 10.80 9.01
N LEU A 81 3.92 10.40 7.78
CA LEU A 81 4.62 9.34 7.04
C LEU A 81 5.80 9.87 6.20
N ALA A 82 6.11 11.17 6.24
CA ALA A 82 7.11 11.77 5.36
C ALA A 82 8.52 11.16 5.52
N GLU A 83 8.99 10.92 6.75
CA GLU A 83 10.27 10.24 6.99
C GLU A 83 10.24 8.77 6.52
N ILE A 84 9.15 8.05 6.82
CA ILE A 84 8.97 6.65 6.40
C ILE A 84 9.06 6.54 4.88
N MET A 85 8.31 7.37 4.15
CA MET A 85 8.28 7.32 2.70
C MET A 85 9.61 7.73 2.07
N ALA A 86 10.25 8.79 2.61
CA ALA A 86 11.58 9.21 2.15
C ALA A 86 12.62 8.10 2.32
N SER A 87 12.63 7.42 3.47
CA SER A 87 13.54 6.33 3.76
C SER A 87 13.30 5.10 2.89
N ILE A 88 12.05 4.66 2.73
CA ILE A 88 11.71 3.50 1.87
C ILE A 88 12.10 3.77 0.42
N HIS A 89 11.73 4.93 -0.14
CA HIS A 89 12.04 5.25 -1.54
C HIS A 89 13.55 5.42 -1.76
N GLY A 90 14.24 6.10 -0.85
CA GLY A 90 15.70 6.25 -0.95
C GLY A 90 16.44 4.91 -0.85
N PHE A 91 16.01 4.01 0.04
CA PHE A 91 16.55 2.67 0.14
C PHE A 91 16.32 1.87 -1.16
N MET A 92 15.08 1.81 -1.66
CA MET A 92 14.76 1.09 -2.89
C MET A 92 15.52 1.65 -4.10
N PHE A 93 15.58 2.97 -4.25
CA PHE A 93 16.25 3.61 -5.39
C PHE A 93 17.78 3.60 -5.30
N SER A 94 18.35 3.26 -4.15
CA SER A 94 19.79 3.00 -4.00
C SER A 94 20.23 1.65 -4.59
N THR A 95 19.26 0.80 -4.98
CA THR A 95 19.53 -0.49 -5.62
C THR A 95 19.99 -0.29 -7.06
N ASN A 96 21.21 -0.74 -7.37
CA ASN A 96 21.91 -0.46 -8.62
C ASN A 96 22.21 -1.69 -9.48
N ASP A 97 22.02 -2.91 -8.94
CA ASP A 97 22.27 -4.17 -9.63
C ASP A 97 21.13 -4.55 -10.59
N ARG A 98 19.93 -4.02 -10.36
CA ARG A 98 18.73 -4.18 -11.19
C ARG A 98 17.74 -3.04 -10.94
N PRO A 99 16.71 -2.86 -11.78
CA PRO A 99 15.64 -1.90 -11.50
C PRO A 99 15.02 -2.17 -10.11
N TRP A 100 14.70 -1.11 -9.37
CA TRP A 100 14.17 -1.24 -8.01
C TRP A 100 12.93 -2.16 -7.94
N TYR A 101 12.04 -2.11 -8.94
CA TYR A 101 10.83 -2.94 -9.00
C TYR A 101 11.11 -4.43 -9.25
N ASP A 102 12.32 -4.78 -9.69
CA ASP A 102 12.76 -6.17 -9.78
C ASP A 102 13.39 -6.66 -8.48
N ALA A 103 13.71 -5.75 -7.55
CA ALA A 103 14.21 -6.05 -6.22
C ALA A 103 13.13 -5.96 -5.12
N TYR A 104 12.07 -5.18 -5.36
CA TYR A 104 11.04 -4.86 -4.36
C TYR A 104 9.63 -4.81 -4.95
N ASN A 105 8.67 -5.29 -4.15
CA ASN A 105 7.28 -4.85 -4.26
C ASN A 105 7.06 -3.75 -3.22
N PHE A 106 6.73 -2.52 -3.65
CA PHE A 106 6.34 -1.45 -2.74
C PHE A 106 4.85 -1.19 -2.82
N VAL A 107 4.19 -1.15 -1.66
CA VAL A 107 2.75 -0.91 -1.56
C VAL A 107 2.44 -0.04 -0.35
N ASN A 108 1.69 1.03 -0.59
CA ASN A 108 1.15 1.91 0.44
C ASN A 108 -0.32 1.53 0.72
N ASP A 109 -0.60 0.79 1.81
CA ASP A 109 -1.97 0.45 2.21
C ASP A 109 -2.68 1.64 2.88
N ALA A 110 -1.91 2.53 3.51
CA ALA A 110 -2.39 3.81 4.01
C ALA A 110 -2.74 4.76 2.85
N GLY A 111 -3.61 4.33 1.93
CA GLY A 111 -3.83 4.93 0.62
C GLY A 111 -4.37 6.35 0.66
N HIS A 112 -5.04 6.72 1.76
CA HIS A 112 -5.45 8.11 1.98
C HIS A 112 -4.24 9.06 2.13
N THR A 113 -3.04 8.51 2.32
CA THR A 113 -1.77 9.23 2.41
C THR A 113 -1.00 9.30 1.09
N GLU A 114 -1.57 8.81 -0.01
CA GLU A 114 -0.89 8.72 -1.32
C GLU A 114 -0.40 10.08 -1.83
N ASN A 115 -1.08 11.16 -1.46
CA ASN A 115 -0.65 12.51 -1.81
C ASN A 115 0.73 12.87 -1.21
N GLY A 116 1.14 12.25 -0.09
CA GLY A 116 2.51 12.31 0.41
C GLY A 116 3.52 11.61 -0.52
N VAL A 117 3.15 10.48 -1.11
CA VAL A 117 3.96 9.75 -2.09
C VAL A 117 4.08 10.55 -3.40
N TYR A 118 2.99 11.18 -3.87
CA TYR A 118 3.04 12.07 -5.03
C TYR A 118 3.96 13.27 -4.81
N ALA A 119 3.86 13.92 -3.64
CA ALA A 119 4.74 15.03 -3.28
C ALA A 119 6.22 14.61 -3.24
N LEU A 120 6.51 13.44 -2.65
CA LEU A 120 7.86 12.88 -2.64
C LEU A 120 8.34 12.57 -4.06
N ARG A 121 7.55 11.88 -4.89
CA ARG A 121 7.89 11.56 -6.29
C ARG A 121 8.21 12.81 -7.10
N ALA A 122 7.42 13.87 -6.95
CA ALA A 122 7.67 15.14 -7.63
C ALA A 122 8.98 15.81 -7.15
N ASN A 123 9.32 15.69 -5.86
CA ASN A 123 10.60 16.14 -5.34
C ASN A 123 11.78 15.31 -5.88
N LEU A 124 11.56 14.02 -6.13
CA LEU A 124 12.55 13.12 -6.75
C LEU A 124 12.65 13.30 -8.27
N GLY A 125 11.69 13.97 -8.92
CA GLY A 125 11.53 13.92 -10.38
C GLY A 125 11.27 12.50 -10.90
N PHE A 126 10.77 11.62 -10.05
CA PHE A 126 10.44 10.24 -10.40
C PHE A 126 9.31 10.23 -11.43
N ASP A 127 9.34 9.28 -12.37
CA ASP A 127 8.37 9.14 -13.47
C ASP A 127 8.09 10.42 -14.30
N GLY A 128 8.99 11.41 -14.25
CA GLY A 128 8.79 12.71 -14.88
C GLY A 128 7.80 13.63 -14.14
N LEU A 129 7.36 13.25 -12.93
CA LEU A 129 6.44 14.02 -12.12
C LEU A 129 7.13 15.30 -11.62
N THR A 130 6.46 16.44 -11.79
CA THR A 130 6.95 17.77 -11.42
C THR A 130 6.06 18.44 -10.37
N PHE A 131 6.52 19.56 -9.82
CA PHE A 131 5.69 20.37 -8.91
C PHE A 131 4.46 20.96 -9.59
N GLU A 132 4.51 21.17 -10.91
CA GLU A 132 3.37 21.69 -11.66
C GLU A 132 2.26 20.63 -11.77
N ASP A 133 2.63 19.36 -11.96
CA ASP A 133 1.65 18.27 -12.02
C ASP A 133 0.86 18.12 -10.72
N LEU A 134 1.49 18.42 -9.57
CA LEU A 134 0.83 18.41 -8.26
C LEU A 134 -0.35 19.37 -8.19
N ARG A 135 -0.37 20.45 -8.99
CA ARG A 135 -1.51 21.38 -9.04
C ARG A 135 -2.78 20.72 -9.53
N GLY A 136 -2.67 19.64 -10.30
CA GLY A 136 -3.79 18.85 -10.80
C GLY A 136 -4.35 17.82 -9.82
N PHE A 137 -3.85 17.71 -8.60
CA PHE A 137 -4.30 16.70 -7.65
C PHE A 137 -5.82 16.70 -7.42
N ARG A 138 -6.45 15.52 -7.53
CA ARG A 138 -7.90 15.29 -7.47
C ARG A 138 -8.74 16.01 -8.54
N SER A 139 -8.10 16.53 -9.60
CA SER A 139 -8.79 16.92 -10.84
C SER A 139 -9.25 15.68 -11.60
N ILE A 140 -10.37 15.80 -12.34
CA ILE A 140 -10.88 14.74 -13.23
C ILE A 140 -9.91 14.39 -14.38
N GLU A 141 -9.04 15.33 -14.76
CA GLU A 141 -8.08 15.16 -15.85
C GLU A 141 -6.72 14.62 -15.36
N SER A 142 -6.54 14.50 -14.03
CA SER A 142 -5.25 14.15 -13.43
C SER A 142 -5.16 12.67 -13.07
N LYS A 143 -3.97 12.10 -13.27
CA LYS A 143 -3.61 10.79 -12.72
C LYS A 143 -3.31 10.80 -11.22
N LEU A 144 -3.23 11.99 -10.60
CA LEU A 144 -3.01 12.15 -9.17
C LEU A 144 -4.35 12.15 -8.44
N THR A 145 -4.88 10.95 -8.24
CA THR A 145 -6.19 10.69 -7.63
C THR A 145 -6.16 10.78 -6.11
N GLY A 146 -7.32 10.67 -5.47
CA GLY A 146 -7.43 10.82 -4.02
C GLY A 146 -6.77 9.72 -3.19
N HIS A 147 -6.55 8.57 -3.82
CA HIS A 147 -5.84 7.38 -3.36
C HIS A 147 -4.93 6.93 -4.51
N GLY A 148 -4.06 5.94 -4.28
CA GLY A 148 -3.27 5.31 -5.32
C GLY A 148 -4.15 4.43 -6.19
N GLU A 149 -4.19 4.70 -7.49
CA GLU A 149 -4.97 3.93 -8.47
C GLU A 149 -4.03 3.39 -9.53
N SER A 150 -3.71 2.10 -9.44
CA SER A 150 -2.72 1.44 -10.31
C SER A 150 -3.09 1.44 -11.80
N HIS A 151 -4.36 1.62 -12.14
CA HIS A 151 -4.83 1.69 -13.52
C HIS A 151 -4.73 3.10 -14.12
N LEU A 152 -4.67 4.14 -13.29
CA LEU A 152 -4.54 5.55 -13.71
C LEU A 152 -3.11 6.08 -13.56
N ASN A 153 -2.36 5.61 -12.55
CA ASN A 153 -0.99 6.01 -12.27
C ASN A 153 -0.05 4.79 -12.15
N PRO A 154 0.01 3.92 -13.19
CA PRO A 154 0.76 2.67 -13.13
C PRO A 154 2.27 2.86 -13.04
N GLU A 155 2.79 4.08 -13.30
CA GLU A 155 4.23 4.37 -13.24
C GLU A 155 4.76 4.41 -11.80
N GLY A 156 3.91 4.68 -10.82
CA GLY A 156 4.33 4.72 -9.41
C GLY A 156 3.37 4.06 -8.42
N VAL A 157 2.31 3.39 -8.90
CA VAL A 157 1.36 2.66 -8.05
C VAL A 157 1.27 1.21 -8.50
N LEU A 158 1.80 0.29 -7.69
CA LEU A 158 1.77 -1.15 -7.99
C LEU A 158 0.36 -1.75 -7.80
N LEU A 159 -0.26 -1.47 -6.65
CA LEU A 159 -1.61 -1.91 -6.29
C LEU A 159 -2.49 -0.70 -5.96
N SER A 160 -3.74 -0.73 -6.41
CA SER A 160 -4.72 0.28 -6.01
C SER A 160 -4.99 0.19 -4.51
N ASN A 161 -5.10 1.33 -3.84
CA ASN A 161 -5.25 1.41 -2.38
C ASN A 161 -6.43 2.33 -2.00
N GLY A 162 -6.68 2.50 -0.70
CA GLY A 162 -7.71 3.40 -0.17
C GLY A 162 -8.57 2.75 0.90
N PRO A 163 -9.36 1.72 0.56
CA PRO A 163 -9.93 0.83 1.57
C PRO A 163 -8.81 0.23 2.39
N LEU A 164 -8.79 0.55 3.69
CA LEU A 164 -7.70 0.19 4.58
C LEU A 164 -7.61 -1.34 4.70
N SER A 165 -6.38 -1.84 4.81
CA SER A 165 -6.02 -3.26 4.94
C SER A 165 -6.24 -4.14 3.73
N SER A 166 -6.93 -3.66 2.69
CA SER A 166 -7.14 -4.44 1.47
C SER A 166 -5.83 -4.82 0.77
N ALA A 167 -4.77 -4.02 0.92
CA ALA A 167 -3.50 -4.31 0.26
C ALA A 167 -2.63 -5.29 1.07
N VAL A 168 -2.94 -5.56 2.35
CA VAL A 168 -2.13 -6.45 3.21
C VAL A 168 -2.15 -7.89 2.67
N GLY A 169 -3.35 -8.43 2.41
CA GLY A 169 -3.50 -9.75 1.80
C GLY A 169 -3.01 -9.81 0.35
N GLN A 170 -3.09 -8.69 -0.38
CA GLN A 170 -2.55 -8.59 -1.74
C GLN A 170 -1.02 -8.66 -1.74
N CYS A 171 -0.37 -8.00 -0.77
CA CYS A 171 1.07 -8.09 -0.55
C CYS A 171 1.49 -9.50 -0.12
N GLN A 172 0.69 -10.17 0.71
CA GLN A 172 0.90 -11.60 1.01
C GLN A 172 0.91 -12.41 -0.29
N GLY A 173 -0.07 -12.19 -1.17
CA GLY A 173 -0.13 -12.84 -2.48
C GLY A 173 1.06 -12.52 -3.39
N LEU A 174 1.51 -11.26 -3.45
CA LEU A 174 2.71 -10.87 -4.21
C LEU A 174 3.95 -11.63 -3.74
N ALA A 175 4.20 -11.63 -2.43
CA ALA A 175 5.36 -12.31 -1.84
C ALA A 175 5.31 -13.83 -2.02
N MET A 176 4.12 -14.42 -1.99
CA MET A 176 3.94 -15.85 -2.28
C MET A 176 4.14 -16.17 -3.76
N ALA A 177 3.64 -15.31 -4.65
CA ALA A 177 3.77 -15.51 -6.09
C ALA A 177 5.21 -15.35 -6.57
N ASP A 178 5.96 -14.39 -6.02
CA ASP A 178 7.40 -14.26 -6.26
C ASP A 178 8.16 -15.50 -5.78
N LYS A 179 7.78 -16.05 -4.61
CA LYS A 179 8.35 -17.32 -4.11
C LYS A 179 8.06 -18.48 -5.06
N THR A 180 6.82 -18.59 -5.56
CA THR A 180 6.42 -19.61 -6.54
C THR A 180 7.19 -19.46 -7.86
N ALA A 181 7.44 -18.22 -8.31
CA ALA A 181 8.17 -17.92 -9.53
C ALA A 181 9.69 -18.10 -9.41
N GLY A 182 10.23 -18.26 -8.20
CA GLY A 182 11.67 -18.28 -7.94
C GLY A 182 12.32 -16.89 -7.96
N ASN A 183 11.53 -15.82 -7.90
CA ASN A 183 12.03 -14.46 -7.73
C ASN A 183 12.46 -14.25 -6.27
N ASP A 184 13.29 -13.23 -6.02
CA ASP A 184 13.86 -12.88 -4.71
C ASP A 184 13.48 -11.46 -4.27
N ARG A 185 12.38 -10.91 -4.82
CA ARG A 185 11.84 -9.61 -4.42
C ARG A 185 11.48 -9.59 -2.94
N VAL A 186 11.82 -8.49 -2.26
CA VAL A 186 11.33 -8.18 -0.91
C VAL A 186 10.02 -7.42 -1.05
N THR A 187 8.99 -7.81 -0.32
CA THR A 187 7.74 -7.04 -0.26
C THR A 187 7.78 -6.05 0.89
N ILE A 188 7.64 -4.76 0.61
CA ILE A 188 7.61 -3.65 1.56
C ILE A 188 6.20 -3.05 1.55
N LEU A 189 5.51 -3.20 2.67
CA LEU A 189 4.15 -2.74 2.88
C LEU A 189 4.11 -1.63 3.93
N VAL A 190 3.56 -0.46 3.59
CA VAL A 190 3.26 0.59 4.58
C VAL A 190 1.82 0.44 5.07
N LEU A 191 1.65 0.37 6.40
CA LEU A 191 0.36 0.21 7.08
C LEU A 191 0.15 1.31 8.12
N SER A 192 -1.11 1.62 8.42
CA SER A 192 -1.48 2.51 9.54
C SER A 192 -2.02 1.73 10.74
N ASP A 193 -1.93 2.33 11.92
CA ASP A 193 -2.64 1.89 13.12
C ASP A 193 -4.16 1.71 12.91
N GLY A 194 -4.80 2.64 12.18
CA GLY A 194 -6.21 2.53 11.79
C GLY A 194 -6.50 1.33 10.90
N ALA A 195 -5.66 1.08 9.89
CA ALA A 195 -5.77 -0.12 9.05
C ALA A 195 -5.63 -1.40 9.88
N SER A 196 -4.73 -1.40 10.86
CA SER A 196 -4.51 -2.54 11.75
C SER A 196 -5.73 -2.91 12.61
N MET A 197 -6.80 -2.10 12.64
CA MET A 197 -8.08 -2.42 13.27
C MET A 197 -8.95 -3.36 12.42
N GLU A 198 -8.72 -3.41 11.11
CA GLU A 198 -9.53 -4.18 10.16
C GLU A 198 -9.32 -5.69 10.27
N GLY A 199 -10.38 -6.45 10.02
CA GLY A 199 -10.33 -7.92 10.02
C GLY A 199 -9.36 -8.49 8.99
N GLU A 200 -9.27 -7.88 7.80
CA GLU A 200 -8.34 -8.31 6.74
C GLU A 200 -6.88 -8.23 7.20
N ALA A 201 -6.51 -7.18 7.95
CA ALA A 201 -5.19 -7.10 8.55
C ALA A 201 -4.96 -8.20 9.59
N LYS A 202 -5.96 -8.52 10.42
CA LYS A 202 -5.83 -9.57 11.45
C LYS A 202 -5.61 -10.95 10.84
N GLU A 203 -6.30 -11.28 9.75
CA GLU A 203 -6.08 -12.51 8.99
C GLU A 203 -4.62 -12.58 8.51
N ALA A 204 -4.13 -11.52 7.85
CA ALA A 204 -2.79 -11.48 7.30
C ALA A 204 -1.67 -11.42 8.36
N PHE A 205 -1.89 -10.77 9.49
CA PHE A 205 -0.92 -10.71 10.61
C PHE A 205 -0.54 -12.10 11.12
N SER A 206 -1.46 -13.05 11.08
CA SER A 206 -1.20 -14.44 11.45
C SER A 206 -0.73 -15.27 10.25
N ALA A 207 -1.34 -15.06 9.08
CA ALA A 207 -1.07 -15.87 7.90
C ALA A 207 0.35 -15.66 7.34
N ILE A 208 0.83 -14.42 7.21
CA ILE A 208 2.15 -14.11 6.65
C ILE A 208 3.29 -14.84 7.40
N PRO A 209 3.47 -14.67 8.72
CA PRO A 209 4.53 -15.39 9.45
C PRO A 209 4.33 -16.91 9.45
N GLY A 210 3.08 -17.39 9.58
CA GLY A 210 2.78 -18.83 9.54
C GLY A 210 3.12 -19.48 8.20
N LEU A 211 2.94 -18.77 7.09
CA LEU A 211 3.30 -19.21 5.74
C LEU A 211 4.81 -19.03 5.47
N ALA A 212 5.43 -17.96 5.98
CA ALA A 212 6.86 -17.72 5.91
C ALA A 212 7.66 -18.85 6.60
N ALA A 213 7.22 -19.29 7.78
CA ALA A 213 7.79 -20.42 8.51
C ALA A 213 7.72 -21.75 7.73
N LYS A 214 6.81 -21.86 6.75
CA LYS A 214 6.69 -23.01 5.82
C LYS A 214 7.45 -22.79 4.51
N GLY A 215 8.22 -21.72 4.38
CA GLY A 215 8.96 -21.36 3.17
C GLY A 215 8.05 -20.98 1.99
N ARG A 216 6.85 -20.47 2.25
CA ARG A 216 5.84 -20.14 1.22
C ARG A 216 5.79 -18.67 0.83
N VAL A 217 6.50 -17.81 1.54
CA VAL A 217 6.50 -16.36 1.35
C VAL A 217 7.94 -15.91 1.14
N ASN A 218 8.16 -14.99 0.21
CA ASN A 218 9.44 -14.28 0.10
C ASN A 218 9.68 -13.32 1.28
N PRO A 219 10.88 -12.73 1.41
CA PRO A 219 11.13 -11.69 2.40
C PRO A 219 10.03 -10.62 2.44
N PHE A 220 9.55 -10.31 3.64
CA PHE A 220 8.44 -9.40 3.85
C PHE A 220 8.77 -8.41 4.98
N VAL A 221 8.57 -7.12 4.69
CA VAL A 221 8.74 -6.02 5.64
C VAL A 221 7.44 -5.22 5.69
N MET A 222 6.84 -5.13 6.87
CA MET A 222 5.71 -4.24 7.14
C MET A 222 6.21 -3.03 7.93
N VAL A 223 5.95 -1.83 7.44
CA VAL A 223 6.26 -0.57 8.13
C VAL A 223 4.96 0.05 8.62
N LEU A 224 4.75 0.04 9.93
CA LEU A 224 3.54 0.50 10.58
C LEU A 224 3.73 1.90 11.16
N SER A 225 2.93 2.87 10.72
CA SER A 225 2.79 4.15 11.42
C SER A 225 1.83 3.99 12.61
N ASP A 226 2.37 4.04 13.82
CA ASP A 226 1.62 4.09 15.07
C ASP A 226 1.60 5.55 15.55
N ASN A 227 0.49 6.25 15.26
CA ASN A 227 0.29 7.64 15.65
C ASN A 227 -0.91 7.82 16.61
N GLN A 228 -1.54 6.71 16.99
CA GLN A 228 -2.68 6.62 17.88
C GLN A 228 -3.88 7.49 17.46
N THR A 229 -4.07 7.73 16.16
CA THR A 229 -5.05 8.73 15.69
C THR A 229 -5.86 8.31 14.47
N LYS A 230 -7.16 8.08 14.68
CA LYS A 230 -8.14 7.82 13.62
C LYS A 230 -8.74 9.13 13.07
N LEU A 231 -9.71 9.02 12.17
CA LEU A 231 -10.40 10.18 11.57
C LEU A 231 -11.04 11.08 12.62
N SER A 232 -11.80 10.48 13.54
CA SER A 232 -12.64 11.19 14.50
C SER A 232 -11.94 11.61 15.80
N GLY A 233 -10.70 11.18 16.03
CA GLY A 233 -9.98 11.50 17.27
C GLY A 233 -8.87 10.51 17.61
N ARG A 234 -8.45 10.47 18.87
CA ARG A 234 -7.37 9.58 19.35
C ARG A 234 -7.90 8.17 19.57
N ILE A 235 -7.14 7.15 19.17
CA ILE A 235 -7.54 5.75 19.28
C ILE A 235 -7.77 5.34 20.74
N PRO A 236 -6.82 5.55 21.68
CA PRO A 236 -7.00 5.13 23.07
C PRO A 236 -8.11 5.89 23.81
N ALA A 237 -8.48 7.09 23.33
CA ALA A 237 -9.50 7.93 23.95
C ALA A 237 -10.92 7.55 23.52
N ASP A 238 -11.15 7.33 22.22
CA ASP A 238 -12.51 7.13 21.69
C ASP A 238 -12.79 5.72 21.15
N SER A 239 -11.84 4.79 21.24
CA SER A 239 -12.00 3.41 20.76
C SER A 239 -11.37 2.43 21.76
N PHE A 240 -10.90 1.27 21.28
CA PHE A 240 -10.13 0.34 22.10
C PHE A 240 -8.63 0.52 21.89
N ASP A 241 -7.84 0.16 22.91
CA ASP A 241 -6.39 0.22 22.84
C ASP A 241 -5.84 -0.78 21.82
N MET A 242 -4.96 -0.30 20.95
CA MET A 242 -4.29 -1.09 19.93
C MET A 242 -2.98 -1.71 20.43
N ALA A 243 -2.43 -1.27 21.57
CA ALA A 243 -1.19 -1.81 22.12
C ALA A 243 -1.21 -3.36 22.22
N PRO A 244 -2.27 -4.01 22.76
CA PRO A 244 -2.30 -5.48 22.80
C PRO A 244 -2.26 -6.15 21.42
N SER A 245 -2.80 -5.51 20.37
CA SER A 245 -2.69 -6.03 19.00
C SER A 245 -1.26 -5.98 18.49
N PHE A 246 -0.53 -4.91 18.82
CA PHE A 246 0.85 -4.74 18.38
C PHE A 246 1.82 -5.62 19.19
N ASP A 247 1.59 -5.77 20.50
CA ASP A 247 2.38 -6.65 21.37
C ASP A 247 2.23 -8.13 20.97
N ALA A 248 1.07 -8.51 20.42
CA ALA A 248 0.83 -9.86 19.92
C ALA A 248 1.67 -10.19 18.66
N MET A 249 2.19 -9.20 17.92
CA MET A 249 2.86 -9.43 16.63
C MET A 249 4.07 -10.36 16.75
N GLN A 250 4.87 -10.23 17.82
CA GLN A 250 5.98 -11.15 18.07
C GLN A 250 5.49 -12.58 18.34
N THR A 251 4.39 -12.72 19.08
CA THR A 251 3.75 -14.04 19.34
C THR A 251 3.23 -14.67 18.04
N LEU A 252 2.76 -13.84 17.10
CA LEU A 252 2.32 -14.29 15.77
C LEU A 252 3.49 -14.67 14.86
N GLY A 253 4.74 -14.38 15.24
CA GLY A 253 5.94 -14.80 14.51
C GLY A 253 6.64 -13.68 13.73
N TRP A 254 6.28 -12.42 13.94
CA TRP A 254 7.00 -11.28 13.37
C TRP A 254 8.28 -10.97 14.17
N ASN A 255 9.34 -10.58 13.47
CA ASN A 255 10.44 -9.86 14.08
C ASN A 255 10.06 -8.38 14.21
N VAL A 256 9.85 -7.90 15.43
CA VAL A 256 9.36 -6.53 15.67
C VAL A 256 10.52 -5.59 15.98
N VAL A 257 10.58 -4.47 15.26
CA VAL A 257 11.53 -3.37 15.44
C VAL A 257 10.74 -2.11 15.79
N ASP A 258 10.80 -1.67 17.04
CA ASP A 258 10.16 -0.43 17.48
C ASP A 258 11.08 0.78 17.24
N VAL A 259 10.52 1.83 16.64
CA VAL A 259 11.18 3.10 16.35
C VAL A 259 10.41 4.22 17.05
N GLU A 260 10.90 4.63 18.21
CA GLU A 260 10.27 5.67 19.04
C GLU A 260 10.41 7.09 18.43
N GLN A 261 11.51 7.34 17.72
CA GLN A 261 11.81 8.64 17.11
C GLN A 261 11.40 8.66 15.62
N GLY A 262 10.11 8.48 15.32
CA GLY A 262 9.63 8.36 13.94
C GLY A 262 9.74 9.61 13.05
N HIS A 263 10.17 10.74 13.62
CA HIS A 263 10.48 11.97 12.87
C HIS A 263 11.99 12.29 12.83
N ASP A 264 12.83 11.37 13.32
CA ASP A 264 14.26 11.40 13.08
C ASP A 264 14.58 10.56 11.83
N LEU A 265 14.84 11.25 10.72
CA LEU A 265 15.02 10.61 9.40
C LEU A 265 16.17 9.58 9.41
N GLN A 266 17.26 9.87 10.13
CA GLN A 266 18.42 9.00 10.25
C GLN A 266 18.05 7.67 10.94
N THR A 267 17.34 7.74 12.06
CA THR A 267 16.88 6.57 12.82
C THR A 267 15.89 5.75 11.99
N VAL A 268 14.92 6.41 11.35
CA VAL A 268 13.92 5.73 10.51
C VAL A 268 14.57 5.03 9.32
N TYR A 269 15.55 5.68 8.66
CA TYR A 269 16.30 5.08 7.56
C TYR A 269 17.05 3.81 8.00
N GLN A 270 17.83 3.89 9.08
CA GLN A 270 18.60 2.75 9.58
C GLN A 270 17.71 1.58 10.03
N ALA A 271 16.52 1.87 10.58
CA ALA A 271 15.57 0.83 10.94
C ALA A 271 15.01 0.09 9.71
N ILE A 272 14.68 0.82 8.65
CA ILE A 272 14.21 0.24 7.37
C ILE A 272 15.32 -0.56 6.69
N ASP A 273 16.52 0.00 6.61
CA ASP A 273 17.73 -0.65 6.08
C ASP A 273 17.97 -1.99 6.81
N SER A 274 18.02 -1.97 8.15
CA SER A 274 18.19 -3.18 8.97
C SER A 274 17.06 -4.19 8.78
N ALA A 275 15.81 -3.73 8.65
CA ALA A 275 14.65 -4.59 8.51
C ALA A 275 14.64 -5.34 7.18
N VAL A 276 15.00 -4.66 6.08
CA VAL A 276 15.11 -5.30 4.78
C VAL A 276 16.24 -6.33 4.77
N GLU A 277 17.42 -5.98 5.28
CA GLU A 277 18.54 -6.93 5.35
C GLU A 277 18.20 -8.14 6.22
N SER A 278 17.52 -7.93 7.36
CA SER A 278 17.06 -9.02 8.23
C SER A 278 16.06 -9.93 7.51
N ALA A 279 15.09 -9.37 6.78
CA ALA A 279 14.11 -10.13 6.03
C ALA A 279 14.75 -10.93 4.87
N ARG A 280 15.78 -10.37 4.21
CA ARG A 280 16.56 -11.07 3.17
C ARG A 280 17.36 -12.23 3.76
N ALA A 281 17.99 -12.01 4.91
CA ALA A 281 18.81 -13.02 5.58
C ALA A 281 17.99 -14.21 6.09
N ASP A 282 16.76 -13.97 6.56
CA ASP A 282 15.85 -15.01 7.02
C ASP A 282 14.40 -14.76 6.55
N SER A 283 14.09 -15.19 5.33
CA SER A 283 12.73 -15.10 4.77
C SER A 283 11.66 -15.88 5.56
N SER A 284 12.05 -16.74 6.52
CA SER A 284 11.09 -17.42 7.39
C SER A 284 10.53 -16.52 8.50
N LYS A 285 11.14 -15.34 8.72
CA LYS A 285 10.76 -14.36 9.74
C LYS A 285 10.49 -13.00 9.10
N PRO A 286 9.22 -12.68 8.80
CA PRO A 286 8.87 -11.35 8.31
C PRO A 286 9.14 -10.29 9.39
N VAL A 287 9.46 -9.07 8.97
CA VAL A 287 9.83 -7.98 9.87
C VAL A 287 8.71 -6.94 9.94
N LEU A 288 8.35 -6.53 11.15
CA LEU A 288 7.48 -5.39 11.43
C LEU A 288 8.33 -4.25 11.98
N VAL A 289 8.42 -3.14 11.25
CA VAL A 289 8.98 -1.88 11.77
C VAL A 289 7.83 -1.02 12.27
N ARG A 290 7.66 -0.93 13.59
CA ARG A 290 6.63 -0.09 14.23
C ARG A 290 7.20 1.28 14.53
N VAL A 291 6.76 2.29 13.78
CA VAL A 291 7.28 3.65 13.86
C VAL A 291 6.29 4.54 14.60
N LYS A 292 6.71 5.07 15.75
CA LYS A 292 5.95 6.05 16.53
C LYS A 292 5.99 7.40 15.84
N THR A 293 4.84 7.87 15.39
CA THR A 293 4.72 9.10 14.60
C THR A 293 3.65 10.01 15.20
N VAL A 294 3.66 11.28 14.81
CA VAL A 294 2.67 12.28 15.20
C VAL A 294 1.86 12.66 13.97
N LYS A 295 0.57 12.37 13.99
CA LYS A 295 -0.35 12.79 12.92
C LYS A 295 -0.42 14.32 12.86
N GLY A 296 -0.18 14.89 11.68
CA GLY A 296 -0.12 16.34 11.48
C GLY A 296 1.21 16.97 11.87
N TYR A 297 2.29 16.18 11.97
CA TYR A 297 3.63 16.70 12.26
C TYR A 297 4.07 17.80 11.30
N GLY A 298 4.86 18.75 11.79
CA GLY A 298 5.35 19.91 11.04
C GLY A 298 4.47 21.16 11.16
N VAL A 299 3.23 21.03 11.65
CA VAL A 299 2.38 22.17 12.04
C VAL A 299 1.77 21.90 13.42
N LYS A 300 2.07 22.78 14.38
CA LYS A 300 1.72 22.63 15.80
C LYS A 300 0.21 22.47 15.99
N ALA A 301 -0.57 23.34 15.37
CA ALA A 301 -2.03 23.33 15.50
C ALA A 301 -2.66 22.01 15.01
N THR A 302 -2.02 21.31 14.05
CA THR A 302 -2.50 20.00 13.60
C THR A 302 -1.96 18.87 14.46
N ALA A 303 -0.70 18.90 14.87
CA ALA A 303 -0.09 17.89 15.72
C ALA A 303 -0.77 17.77 17.09
N GLU A 304 -1.14 18.91 17.69
CA GLU A 304 -1.81 18.99 18.98
C GLU A 304 -3.31 18.66 18.91
N SER A 305 -3.92 18.71 17.71
CA SER A 305 -5.37 18.48 17.56
C SER A 305 -5.73 17.01 17.76
N ALA A 306 -6.91 16.74 18.33
CA ALA A 306 -7.36 15.36 18.57
C ALA A 306 -7.48 14.52 17.29
N SER A 307 -7.76 15.15 16.14
CA SER A 307 -7.81 14.47 14.84
C SER A 307 -6.46 14.39 14.13
N GLY A 308 -5.42 15.04 14.66
CA GLY A 308 -4.09 15.13 14.02
C GLY A 308 -4.11 15.91 12.70
N GLY A 309 -5.08 16.80 12.52
CA GLY A 309 -5.34 17.43 11.22
C GLY A 309 -5.77 16.42 10.15
N HIS A 310 -6.63 15.45 10.51
CA HIS A 310 -7.28 14.60 9.53
C HIS A 310 -8.16 15.42 8.57
N GLY A 311 -8.14 15.07 7.28
CA GLY A 311 -8.53 16.01 6.23
C GLY A 311 -7.42 17.03 5.97
N PHE A 312 -7.68 18.11 5.23
CA PHE A 312 -6.77 19.26 5.12
C PHE A 312 -7.37 20.41 5.95
N PRO A 313 -6.61 21.00 6.90
CA PRO A 313 -7.16 21.95 7.86
C PRO A 313 -7.50 23.32 7.24
N LEU A 314 -6.97 23.64 6.06
CA LEU A 314 -7.23 24.91 5.39
C LEU A 314 -8.43 24.77 4.45
N LYS A 315 -9.36 25.73 4.52
CA LYS A 315 -10.52 25.83 3.61
C LYS A 315 -10.22 26.60 2.32
N GLY A 316 -8.94 26.91 2.06
CA GLY A 316 -8.47 27.73 0.95
C GLY A 316 -7.08 28.32 1.22
N GLY A 317 -6.69 29.32 0.42
CA GLY A 317 -5.33 29.90 0.43
C GLY A 317 -5.03 30.91 1.54
N GLU A 318 -5.97 31.23 2.44
CA GLU A 318 -5.82 32.31 3.44
C GLU A 318 -4.54 32.18 4.30
N LYS A 319 -4.31 30.99 4.87
CA LYS A 319 -3.24 30.72 5.85
C LYS A 319 -2.06 29.91 5.30
N ILE A 320 -2.00 29.71 3.97
CA ILE A 320 -1.00 28.81 3.37
C ILE A 320 0.44 29.28 3.57
N LEU A 321 0.68 30.59 3.58
CA LEU A 321 2.00 31.17 3.84
C LEU A 321 2.48 30.86 5.26
N ASP A 322 1.62 31.05 6.26
CA ASP A 322 1.97 30.77 7.67
C ASP A 322 2.24 29.28 7.85
N PHE A 323 1.41 28.45 7.22
CA PHE A 323 1.51 27.00 7.25
C PHE A 323 2.83 26.49 6.64
N VAL A 324 3.23 27.00 5.47
CA VAL A 324 4.50 26.62 4.81
C VAL A 324 5.71 27.13 5.58
N ASN A 325 5.64 28.34 6.15
CA ASN A 325 6.74 28.87 6.96
C ASN A 325 6.96 28.06 8.24
N GLU A 326 5.90 27.61 8.91
CA GLU A 326 6.02 26.83 10.15
C GLU A 326 6.76 25.50 9.92
N ILE A 327 6.50 24.82 8.81
CA ILE A 327 7.19 23.56 8.42
C ILE A 327 8.71 23.75 8.37
N TYR A 328 9.17 24.95 8.01
CA TYR A 328 10.59 25.30 7.88
C TYR A 328 11.12 26.15 9.04
N GLY A 329 10.35 26.40 10.09
CA GLY A 329 10.77 27.28 11.18
C GLY A 329 10.99 28.75 10.76
N GLY A 330 10.33 29.20 9.69
CA GLY A 330 10.40 30.57 9.16
C GLY A 330 11.30 30.75 7.92
N GLU A 331 12.01 29.72 7.49
CA GLU A 331 13.01 29.80 6.40
C GLU A 331 12.60 28.96 5.18
N ALA A 332 11.34 29.03 4.76
CA ALA A 332 10.85 28.24 3.63
C ALA A 332 11.52 28.64 2.29
N PRO A 333 11.81 27.68 1.39
CA PRO A 333 12.38 27.96 0.08
C PRO A 333 11.55 28.94 -0.77
N GLY A 334 12.24 29.82 -1.51
CA GLY A 334 11.62 30.91 -2.27
C GLY A 334 10.55 30.45 -3.27
N GLU A 335 10.78 29.37 -4.02
CA GLU A 335 9.79 28.86 -4.99
C GLU A 335 8.52 28.31 -4.32
N LEU A 336 8.63 27.69 -3.15
CA LEU A 336 7.47 27.21 -2.39
C LEU A 336 6.68 28.39 -1.83
N LEU A 337 7.36 29.47 -1.42
CA LEU A 337 6.73 30.72 -1.01
C LEU A 337 6.06 31.45 -2.18
N VAL A 338 6.64 31.41 -3.38
CA VAL A 338 6.01 31.97 -4.59
C VAL A 338 4.70 31.24 -4.87
N TRP A 339 4.72 29.90 -4.87
CA TRP A 339 3.49 29.12 -5.05
C TRP A 339 2.46 29.39 -3.94
N ALA A 340 2.88 29.48 -2.67
CA ALA A 340 2.00 29.85 -1.57
C ALA A 340 1.33 31.22 -1.78
N LYS A 341 2.07 32.22 -2.29
CA LYS A 341 1.54 33.56 -2.59
C LYS A 341 0.52 33.54 -3.73
N GLU A 342 0.78 32.78 -4.80
CA GLU A 342 -0.17 32.60 -5.91
C GLU A 342 -1.51 32.04 -5.41
N LEU A 343 -1.46 31.02 -4.54
CA LEU A 343 -2.64 30.38 -3.97
C LEU A 343 -3.45 31.34 -3.08
N ARG A 344 -2.78 32.15 -2.26
CA ARG A 344 -3.45 33.16 -1.42
C ARG A 344 -4.15 34.22 -2.28
N ALA A 345 -3.45 34.76 -3.29
CA ALA A 345 -4.02 35.75 -4.19
C ALA A 345 -5.23 35.21 -4.97
N LYS A 346 -5.17 33.94 -5.41
CA LYS A 346 -6.29 33.27 -6.08
C LYS A 346 -7.49 33.09 -5.14
N TRP A 347 -7.26 32.68 -3.88
CA TRP A 347 -8.33 32.54 -2.88
C TRP A 347 -9.07 33.86 -2.61
N GLU A 348 -8.34 34.98 -2.50
CA GLU A 348 -8.93 36.31 -2.34
C GLU A 348 -9.88 36.67 -3.50
N ALA A 349 -9.58 36.21 -4.72
CA ALA A 349 -10.42 36.41 -5.90
C ALA A 349 -11.62 35.46 -5.98
N ASP A 350 -11.43 34.18 -5.63
CA ASP A 350 -12.45 33.13 -5.79
C ASP A 350 -13.54 33.17 -4.68
N THR A 351 -13.28 33.81 -3.53
CA THR A 351 -14.24 33.98 -2.41
C THR A 351 -15.52 34.75 -2.80
N ALA A 352 -15.59 35.32 -4.01
CA ALA A 352 -16.72 36.10 -4.51
C ALA A 352 -17.85 35.30 -5.20
N ALA A 353 -17.73 33.98 -5.47
CA ALA A 353 -18.84 33.27 -6.13
C ALA A 353 -18.85 31.73 -5.98
N LYS A 354 -19.99 31.17 -5.50
CA LYS A 354 -20.86 30.15 -6.15
C LYS A 354 -21.51 29.14 -5.18
N ALA A 355 -22.66 28.61 -5.62
CA ALA A 355 -23.43 27.52 -5.02
C ALA A 355 -23.73 26.39 -6.04
N ALA A 356 -24.02 25.19 -5.50
CA ALA A 356 -24.14 23.83 -6.06
C ALA A 356 -25.49 23.54 -6.81
N ALA A 357 -25.88 22.36 -7.34
CA ALA A 357 -25.59 20.94 -7.07
C ALA A 357 -26.04 19.99 -8.23
N SER A 358 -26.34 18.70 -7.93
CA SER A 358 -26.05 17.46 -8.70
C SER A 358 -27.25 16.51 -9.01
N SER A 359 -26.88 15.29 -9.46
CA SER A 359 -27.56 13.96 -9.51
C SER A 359 -28.31 13.63 -10.82
N GLY A 360 -28.38 12.40 -11.34
CA GLY A 360 -27.94 11.04 -10.98
C GLY A 360 -28.90 10.03 -11.65
N ALA A 361 -28.46 8.90 -12.22
CA ALA A 361 -29.35 7.93 -12.91
C ALA A 361 -28.98 6.45 -12.65
N PRO A 362 -29.92 5.47 -12.78
CA PRO A 362 -29.84 4.14 -12.12
C PRO A 362 -29.58 2.91 -13.03
N ALA A 363 -29.57 1.71 -12.42
CA ALA A 363 -28.92 0.44 -12.84
C ALA A 363 -29.83 -0.74 -13.31
N VAL A 364 -29.23 -1.88 -13.76
CA VAL A 364 -29.86 -3.12 -14.35
C VAL A 364 -29.21 -4.45 -13.84
N LYS A 365 -29.86 -5.63 -13.99
CA LYS A 365 -29.51 -7.00 -13.45
C LYS A 365 -29.33 -8.15 -14.50
N LYS A 366 -28.70 -9.29 -14.10
CA LYS A 366 -28.50 -10.61 -14.84
C LYS A 366 -28.44 -11.88 -13.92
N GLY A 367 -28.42 -13.12 -14.48
CA GLY A 367 -28.46 -14.47 -13.84
C GLY A 367 -27.31 -15.48 -14.17
N LYS A 368 -27.33 -16.75 -13.68
CA LYS A 368 -26.17 -17.69 -13.50
C LYS A 368 -26.25 -19.12 -14.12
N ILE A 369 -25.09 -19.80 -14.23
CA ILE A 369 -24.76 -21.18 -14.72
C ILE A 369 -23.63 -21.77 -13.83
N GLN A 370 -23.61 -23.07 -13.48
CA GLN A 370 -22.38 -23.72 -12.92
C GLN A 370 -22.42 -25.28 -12.90
N GLY A 371 -21.25 -25.87 -13.23
CA GLY A 371 -20.94 -27.31 -13.20
C GLY A 371 -19.54 -27.69 -13.78
N GLY A 372 -18.89 -26.81 -14.54
CA GLY A 372 -17.64 -27.12 -15.29
C GLY A 372 -16.32 -26.52 -14.77
N LEU A 373 -16.23 -26.08 -13.50
CA LEU A 373 -15.07 -25.32 -13.01
C LEU A 373 -13.77 -26.15 -12.94
N ALA A 374 -13.79 -27.31 -12.28
CA ALA A 374 -12.59 -28.12 -12.06
C ALA A 374 -12.05 -28.71 -13.38
N GLU A 375 -12.94 -29.22 -14.23
CA GLU A 375 -12.57 -29.71 -15.57
C GLU A 375 -11.93 -28.62 -16.43
N ALA A 376 -12.46 -27.39 -16.37
CA ALA A 376 -11.88 -26.26 -17.08
C ALA A 376 -10.49 -25.87 -16.54
N ALA A 377 -10.30 -25.88 -15.22
CA ALA A 377 -8.99 -25.59 -14.60
C ALA A 377 -7.93 -26.63 -14.99
N ILE A 378 -8.28 -27.92 -14.96
CA ILE A 378 -7.37 -29.02 -15.37
C ILE A 378 -7.00 -28.89 -16.85
N ARG A 379 -7.97 -28.59 -17.72
CA ARG A 379 -7.71 -28.37 -19.15
C ARG A 379 -6.78 -27.18 -19.35
N ALA A 380 -7.06 -26.05 -18.71
CA ALA A 380 -6.24 -24.85 -18.84
C ALA A 380 -4.79 -25.08 -18.37
N ALA A 381 -4.57 -25.83 -17.28
CA ALA A 381 -3.22 -26.19 -16.84
C ALA A 381 -2.47 -27.07 -17.86
N LYS A 382 -3.16 -28.05 -18.49
CA LYS A 382 -2.59 -28.88 -19.56
C LYS A 382 -2.25 -28.09 -20.82
N ASP A 383 -3.04 -27.06 -21.11
CA ASP A 383 -2.80 -26.11 -22.21
C ASP A 383 -1.65 -25.14 -21.90
N GLY A 384 -1.02 -25.23 -20.73
CA GLY A 384 0.14 -24.45 -20.33
C GLY A 384 -0.20 -23.10 -19.66
N HIS A 385 -1.47 -22.85 -19.33
CA HIS A 385 -1.83 -21.65 -18.59
C HIS A 385 -1.37 -21.74 -17.13
N PRO A 386 -0.89 -20.63 -16.52
CA PRO A 386 -0.41 -20.61 -15.14
C PRO A 386 -1.56 -20.49 -14.14
N VAL A 387 -2.50 -21.44 -14.23
CA VAL A 387 -3.63 -21.54 -13.31
C VAL A 387 -3.12 -21.93 -11.93
N TYR A 388 -3.56 -21.20 -10.90
CA TYR A 388 -3.14 -21.41 -9.52
C TYR A 388 -4.34 -21.33 -8.58
N SER A 389 -4.57 -22.33 -7.73
CA SER A 389 -5.69 -22.33 -6.78
C SER A 389 -5.28 -21.68 -5.45
N VAL A 390 -6.08 -20.72 -4.96
CA VAL A 390 -5.94 -20.15 -3.63
C VAL A 390 -7.19 -20.56 -2.85
N SER A 391 -7.01 -21.45 -1.88
CA SER A 391 -8.09 -22.11 -1.14
C SER A 391 -8.23 -21.55 0.27
N CYS A 392 -9.46 -21.58 0.79
CA CYS A 392 -9.78 -21.18 2.16
C CYS A 392 -10.51 -22.27 2.97
N ASP A 393 -9.96 -23.50 2.99
CA ASP A 393 -10.48 -24.67 3.73
C ASP A 393 -11.81 -25.25 3.23
N VAL A 394 -12.19 -24.97 1.99
CA VAL A 394 -13.47 -25.41 1.40
C VAL A 394 -13.35 -26.16 0.07
N GLN A 395 -12.13 -26.52 -0.33
CA GLN A 395 -11.78 -27.16 -1.60
C GLN A 395 -12.54 -28.48 -1.88
N GLY A 396 -12.85 -29.24 -0.83
CA GLY A 396 -13.62 -30.48 -0.93
C GLY A 396 -15.11 -30.25 -1.22
N SER A 397 -15.61 -29.03 -1.01
CA SER A 397 -17.01 -28.66 -1.19
C SER A 397 -17.24 -27.81 -2.45
N THR A 398 -16.25 -27.05 -2.90
CA THR A 398 -16.31 -26.20 -4.10
C THR A 398 -16.01 -26.97 -5.39
N GLY A 399 -15.47 -28.19 -5.26
CA GLY A 399 -15.08 -29.04 -6.38
C GLY A 399 -13.68 -28.79 -6.91
N ILE A 400 -12.92 -27.81 -6.38
CA ILE A 400 -11.56 -27.52 -6.84
C ILE A 400 -10.53 -28.57 -6.38
N ALA A 401 -10.84 -29.36 -5.35
CA ALA A 401 -9.90 -30.34 -4.78
C ALA A 401 -9.37 -31.35 -5.82
N ALA A 402 -10.14 -31.67 -6.87
CA ALA A 402 -9.66 -32.49 -7.97
C ALA A 402 -8.47 -31.84 -8.71
N PHE A 403 -8.55 -30.53 -9.02
CA PHE A 403 -7.45 -29.79 -9.62
C PHE A 403 -6.21 -29.79 -8.71
N GLN A 404 -6.39 -29.54 -7.40
CA GLN A 404 -5.29 -29.50 -6.43
C GLN A 404 -4.60 -30.86 -6.30
N ALA A 405 -5.35 -31.96 -6.33
CA ALA A 405 -4.81 -33.32 -6.30
C ALA A 405 -4.05 -33.67 -7.59
N ASN A 406 -4.52 -33.20 -8.75
CA ASN A 406 -3.82 -33.38 -10.02
C ASN A 406 -2.54 -32.54 -10.11
N PHE A 407 -2.50 -31.35 -9.50
CA PHE A 407 -1.38 -30.40 -9.57
C PHE A 407 -1.01 -29.84 -8.17
N PRO A 408 -0.34 -30.62 -7.32
CA PRO A 408 -0.04 -30.23 -5.94
C PRO A 408 0.96 -29.07 -5.80
N ASP A 409 1.64 -28.70 -6.89
CA ASP A 409 2.52 -27.54 -7.03
C ASP A 409 1.76 -26.24 -7.38
N ARG A 410 0.46 -26.32 -7.69
CA ARG A 410 -0.37 -25.20 -8.19
C ARG A 410 -1.47 -24.78 -7.25
N PHE A 411 -1.25 -24.91 -5.94
CA PHE A 411 -2.20 -24.39 -4.97
C PHE A 411 -1.55 -23.91 -3.68
N VAL A 412 -2.30 -23.08 -2.96
CA VAL A 412 -2.02 -22.74 -1.57
C VAL A 412 -3.30 -22.70 -0.75
N GLU A 413 -3.17 -23.09 0.51
CA GLU A 413 -4.24 -23.06 1.50
C GLU A 413 -3.97 -21.91 2.48
N VAL A 414 -4.90 -20.95 2.54
CA VAL A 414 -4.78 -19.76 3.41
C VAL A 414 -5.60 -19.88 4.70
N GLY A 415 -6.28 -21.02 4.91
CA GLY A 415 -7.14 -21.28 6.06
C GLY A 415 -8.52 -20.64 5.91
N ILE A 416 -9.27 -20.54 7.01
CA ILE A 416 -10.65 -20.01 7.01
C ILE A 416 -10.62 -18.48 6.96
N ALA A 417 -10.23 -17.94 5.80
CA ALA A 417 -9.95 -16.52 5.58
C ALA A 417 -10.38 -16.11 4.16
N GLU A 418 -11.69 -16.00 3.92
CA GLU A 418 -12.23 -15.76 2.58
C GLU A 418 -11.81 -14.39 2.00
N ALA A 419 -11.66 -13.38 2.85
CA ALA A 419 -11.18 -12.06 2.42
C ALA A 419 -9.71 -12.14 2.01
N ASN A 420 -8.85 -12.70 2.88
CA ASN A 420 -7.44 -12.92 2.55
C ASN A 420 -7.25 -13.80 1.30
N MET A 421 -8.07 -14.82 1.10
CA MET A 421 -8.02 -15.67 -0.11
C MET A 421 -8.16 -14.86 -1.39
N VAL A 422 -9.15 -13.97 -1.46
CA VAL A 422 -9.36 -13.13 -2.64
C VAL A 422 -8.19 -12.17 -2.83
N SER A 423 -7.73 -11.53 -1.76
CA SER A 423 -6.60 -10.60 -1.80
C SER A 423 -5.30 -11.28 -2.23
N VAL A 424 -5.00 -12.48 -1.71
CA VAL A 424 -3.87 -13.32 -2.14
C VAL A 424 -3.98 -13.67 -3.61
N GLY A 425 -5.18 -14.01 -4.09
CA GLY A 425 -5.48 -14.21 -5.51
C GLY A 425 -5.07 -12.99 -6.34
N ALA A 426 -5.48 -11.79 -5.94
CA ALA A 426 -5.10 -10.56 -6.65
C ALA A 426 -3.58 -10.33 -6.70
N GLY A 427 -2.85 -10.67 -5.64
CA GLY A 427 -1.38 -10.66 -5.64
C GLY A 427 -0.77 -11.64 -6.65
N TYR A 428 -1.29 -12.87 -6.72
CA TYR A 428 -0.89 -13.85 -7.75
C TYR A 428 -1.21 -13.37 -9.18
N ALA A 429 -2.37 -12.76 -9.40
CA ALA A 429 -2.72 -12.17 -10.69
C ALA A 429 -1.71 -11.09 -11.12
N LYS A 430 -1.28 -10.24 -10.19
CA LYS A 430 -0.29 -9.19 -10.44
C LYS A 430 1.10 -9.73 -10.79
N ALA A 431 1.40 -10.97 -10.40
CA ALA A 431 2.62 -11.68 -10.76
C ALA A 431 2.49 -12.53 -12.05
N GLY A 432 1.36 -12.47 -12.76
CA GLY A 432 1.15 -13.15 -14.03
C GLY A 432 0.53 -14.55 -13.93
N TYR A 433 0.07 -14.96 -12.75
CA TYR A 433 -0.71 -16.18 -12.59
C TYR A 433 -2.19 -15.94 -12.93
N ILE A 434 -2.92 -17.02 -13.19
CA ILE A 434 -4.38 -17.01 -13.33
C ILE A 434 -4.95 -17.63 -12.05
N PRO A 435 -5.17 -16.83 -10.98
CA PRO A 435 -5.65 -17.35 -9.72
C PRO A 435 -7.11 -17.83 -9.84
N ILE A 436 -7.40 -18.96 -9.22
CA ILE A 436 -8.76 -19.44 -8.95
C ILE A 436 -8.95 -19.36 -7.45
N VAL A 437 -9.90 -18.51 -7.03
CA VAL A 437 -10.38 -18.42 -5.66
C VAL A 437 -11.77 -19.04 -5.60
N ASP A 438 -12.06 -19.79 -4.55
CA ASP A 438 -13.32 -20.53 -4.46
C ASP A 438 -13.81 -20.63 -3.01
N THR A 439 -15.09 -20.34 -2.83
CA THR A 439 -15.79 -20.49 -1.55
C THR A 439 -17.30 -20.62 -1.79
N PHE A 440 -18.09 -20.83 -0.75
CA PHE A 440 -19.54 -20.80 -0.89
C PHE A 440 -19.99 -19.43 -1.37
N GLY A 441 -20.92 -19.40 -2.33
CA GLY A 441 -21.36 -18.16 -2.96
C GLY A 441 -21.82 -17.09 -1.96
N GLN A 442 -22.38 -17.50 -0.81
CA GLN A 442 -22.74 -16.59 0.27
C GLN A 442 -21.50 -15.93 0.89
N PHE A 443 -20.45 -16.69 1.21
CA PHE A 443 -19.24 -16.18 1.86
C PHE A 443 -18.40 -15.33 0.91
N GLY A 444 -18.34 -15.70 -0.38
CA GLY A 444 -17.68 -14.90 -1.39
C GLY A 444 -18.34 -13.52 -1.56
N VAL A 445 -19.68 -13.46 -1.51
CA VAL A 445 -20.43 -12.19 -1.66
C VAL A 445 -20.49 -11.38 -0.37
N THR A 446 -20.28 -11.96 0.81
CA THR A 446 -20.31 -11.21 2.07
C THR A 446 -18.92 -10.83 2.56
N LYS A 447 -18.00 -11.79 2.66
CA LYS A 447 -16.64 -11.58 3.17
C LYS A 447 -15.65 -11.22 2.07
N GLY A 448 -15.80 -11.81 0.88
CA GLY A 448 -14.90 -11.56 -0.26
C GLY A 448 -15.24 -10.31 -1.08
N ASN A 449 -16.33 -9.59 -0.78
CA ASN A 449 -16.86 -8.56 -1.69
C ASN A 449 -15.95 -7.33 -1.86
N LEU A 450 -15.40 -6.80 -0.76
CA LEU A 450 -14.46 -5.67 -0.84
C LEU A 450 -13.15 -6.10 -1.54
N PRO A 451 -12.50 -7.22 -1.15
CA PRO A 451 -11.37 -7.77 -1.90
C PRO A 451 -11.64 -7.99 -3.39
N LEU A 452 -12.82 -8.51 -3.77
CA LEU A 452 -13.21 -8.70 -5.17
C LEU A 452 -13.35 -7.37 -5.90
N THR A 453 -13.86 -6.34 -5.22
CA THR A 453 -13.98 -4.98 -5.77
C THR A 453 -12.60 -4.35 -5.98
N MET A 454 -11.66 -4.59 -5.06
CA MET A 454 -10.28 -4.08 -5.16
C MET A 454 -9.43 -4.84 -6.19
N ALA A 455 -9.76 -6.10 -6.47
CA ALA A 455 -9.07 -6.94 -7.45
C ALA A 455 -9.52 -6.68 -8.89
N ALA A 456 -10.77 -6.26 -9.09
CA ALA A 456 -11.35 -5.91 -10.38
C ALA A 456 -10.84 -4.55 -10.88
#